data_AF-A0A9D1ASY7-F1
#
_entry.id   AF-A0A9D1ASY7-F1
#
_cell.length_a   1.000
_cell.length_b   1.000
_cell.length_c   1.000
_cell.angle_alpha   90.00
_cell.angle_beta   90.00
_cell.angle_gamma   90.00
#
_symmetry.space_group_name_H-M   'P 1'
#
loop_
_entity.id
_entity.type
_entity.pdbx_description
1 polymer ?
#
loop_
_entity_poly.entity_id
_entity_poly.type
_entity_poly.pdbx_seq_one_letter_code
_entity_poly.pdbx_strand_id
1 'polypeptide(L)'
;MVRGLCGLWLSALAAAAEPERCNGIDDDGDGTIDEGPVAWGLDADGDGVGSIAALSLTPSCLNTPTGGTHLVGDCDDGNGLIHPGAIEVCNGVDDDCDGTVDEGGVCLCERFVGVGSTWLACTTGIEWSEALDACHEHGYHLASIPDTETAELLSRVLSAWDQDFWVGLNDRQDEGIFEWEDGTSSDFEDWSDDEPSNGLLGYGILEEDCVELDAGDGGRWNDQPCGAEDAYLCEIECVARAWFPDLDGDGLGDGNAGILACEHPAATVPNAADCDDGDASLPGVFYIDADGDGAPGTPVVACAGDAVPTDCDDADATLQGCDGALSGSELTWGDGALEPPEPPYGFGCSCSGPETGRSAALLALLLLGLRRPRQRSPVVRGAKAPGVCGDQGR
;
A
#
# COMPACT_ATOMS: atom_id res chain seq x y z
N MET A 1 60.06 34.57 -40.48
CA MET A 1 60.49 35.78 -39.73
C MET A 1 59.39 36.81 -39.91
N VAL A 2 58.59 37.08 -38.88
CA VAL A 2 58.81 38.10 -37.82
C VAL A 2 58.07 39.41 -38.14
N ARG A 3 57.02 39.67 -37.34
CA ARG A 3 56.41 40.96 -36.96
C ARG A 3 55.79 41.84 -38.06
N GLY A 4 54.48 42.06 -37.91
CA GLY A 4 54.08 43.33 -37.31
C GLY A 4 52.99 44.12 -38.02
N LEU A 5 51.73 43.86 -37.66
CA LEU A 5 50.67 44.89 -37.64
C LEU A 5 49.86 44.72 -36.36
N CYS A 6 50.21 45.52 -35.35
CA CYS A 6 49.33 45.83 -34.23
C CYS A 6 48.63 47.15 -34.57
N GLY A 7 47.30 47.22 -34.46
CA GLY A 7 46.57 48.39 -34.94
C GLY A 7 45.05 48.26 -34.96
N LEU A 8 44.46 48.11 -33.77
CA LEU A 8 43.14 48.66 -33.40
C LEU A 8 41.98 48.48 -34.42
N TRP A 9 41.19 47.43 -34.21
CA TRP A 9 39.73 47.55 -34.27
C TRP A 9 39.15 47.14 -32.92
N LEU A 10 38.07 47.80 -32.53
CA LEU A 10 37.37 47.50 -31.29
C LEU A 10 36.79 46.08 -31.37
N SER A 11 36.99 45.31 -30.31
CA SER A 11 35.91 44.93 -29.40
C SER A 11 36.55 44.34 -28.16
N ALA A 12 36.18 44.87 -26.98
CA ALA A 12 36.33 44.09 -25.77
C ALA A 12 35.41 42.88 -25.94
N LEU A 13 35.98 41.67 -25.99
CA LEU A 13 35.26 40.53 -25.45
C LEU A 13 35.18 40.83 -23.95
N ALA A 14 34.01 41.30 -23.52
CA ALA A 14 33.61 40.99 -22.16
C ALA A 14 33.66 39.47 -22.07
N ALA A 15 34.42 38.95 -21.11
CA ALA A 15 34.15 37.61 -20.66
C ALA A 15 32.69 37.63 -20.19
N ALA A 16 31.88 36.70 -20.69
CA ALA A 16 30.70 36.32 -19.94
C ALA A 16 31.26 35.64 -18.70
N ALA A 17 31.13 36.31 -17.55
CA ALA A 17 31.09 35.61 -16.28
C ALA A 17 29.97 34.55 -16.35
N GLU A 18 30.19 33.40 -15.72
CA GLU A 18 29.07 32.51 -15.43
C GLU A 18 28.12 33.24 -14.47
N PRO A 19 26.79 33.06 -14.57
CA PRO A 19 25.87 33.72 -13.66
C PRO A 19 25.99 33.15 -12.23
N GLU A 20 26.29 34.02 -11.27
CA GLU A 20 26.32 33.70 -9.83
C GLU A 20 25.08 32.93 -9.35
N ARG A 21 25.29 31.89 -8.54
CA ARG A 21 24.23 31.19 -7.80
C ARG A 21 24.18 31.70 -6.37
N CYS A 22 23.00 31.76 -5.76
CA CYS A 22 22.83 32.17 -4.36
C CYS A 22 23.27 31.10 -3.35
N ASN A 23 24.53 30.64 -3.44
CA ASN A 23 25.10 29.55 -2.63
C ASN A 23 26.15 30.04 -1.61
N GLY A 24 26.48 31.33 -1.60
CA GLY A 24 27.50 31.92 -0.71
C GLY A 24 28.94 31.66 -1.15
N ILE A 25 29.15 31.31 -2.42
CA ILE A 25 30.45 31.10 -3.09
C ILE A 25 30.60 32.18 -4.18
N ASP A 26 31.84 32.58 -4.43
CA ASP A 26 32.28 33.41 -5.56
C ASP A 26 32.37 32.49 -6.79
N ASP A 27 31.29 32.39 -7.58
CA ASP A 27 31.16 31.42 -8.68
C ASP A 27 31.94 31.88 -9.94
N ASP A 28 31.98 33.20 -10.23
CA ASP A 28 32.70 33.77 -11.38
C ASP A 28 34.18 34.16 -11.10
N GLY A 29 34.55 34.29 -9.81
CA GLY A 29 35.92 34.58 -9.36
C GLY A 29 36.31 36.05 -9.35
N ASP A 30 35.37 37.00 -9.42
CA ASP A 30 35.66 38.45 -9.39
C ASP A 30 36.05 38.96 -7.98
N GLY A 31 35.79 38.17 -6.94
CA GLY A 31 36.11 38.48 -5.55
C GLY A 31 35.00 39.18 -4.77
N THR A 32 33.80 39.27 -5.34
CA THR A 32 32.54 39.44 -4.60
C THR A 32 31.82 38.08 -4.44
N ILE A 33 30.63 38.06 -3.85
CA ILE A 33 29.84 36.84 -3.55
C ILE A 33 28.37 37.19 -3.75
N ASP A 34 27.67 36.40 -4.56
CA ASP A 34 26.22 36.48 -4.83
C ASP A 34 25.71 37.84 -5.42
N GLU A 35 26.54 38.61 -6.13
CA GLU A 35 26.18 39.92 -6.73
C GLU A 35 25.61 39.87 -8.15
N GLY A 36 25.49 38.68 -8.74
CA GLY A 36 24.84 38.49 -10.05
C GLY A 36 23.32 38.77 -10.01
N PRO A 37 22.71 39.13 -11.17
CA PRO A 37 21.26 39.28 -11.26
C PRO A 37 20.57 37.91 -11.23
N VAL A 38 19.77 37.67 -10.19
CA VAL A 38 19.10 36.37 -9.97
C VAL A 38 17.60 36.46 -10.20
N ALA A 39 17.07 35.40 -10.80
CA ALA A 39 15.64 35.15 -10.96
C ALA A 39 15.08 34.48 -9.70
N TRP A 40 13.99 35.02 -9.19
CA TRP A 40 13.24 34.46 -8.06
C TRP A 40 11.83 34.11 -8.51
N GLY A 41 11.41 32.87 -8.31
CA GLY A 41 10.00 32.48 -8.34
C GLY A 41 9.34 32.86 -7.02
N LEU A 42 8.01 32.98 -7.01
CA LEU A 42 7.24 32.95 -5.77
C LEU A 42 7.06 31.47 -5.40
N ASP A 43 7.36 31.13 -4.15
CA ASP A 43 7.07 29.85 -3.50
C ASP A 43 5.82 30.10 -2.65
N ALA A 44 4.70 29.50 -3.07
CA ALA A 44 3.36 29.88 -2.62
C ALA A 44 2.72 28.87 -1.66
N ASP A 45 3.12 27.61 -1.74
CA ASP A 45 2.69 26.48 -0.90
C ASP A 45 3.77 26.02 0.11
N GLY A 46 5.06 26.27 -0.17
CA GLY A 46 6.17 26.11 0.77
C GLY A 46 7.13 24.95 0.50
N ASP A 47 7.16 24.38 -0.71
CA ASP A 47 8.06 23.27 -1.05
C ASP A 47 9.53 23.70 -1.30
N GLY A 48 9.76 24.98 -1.59
CA GLY A 48 11.08 25.57 -1.87
C GLY A 48 11.44 25.70 -3.36
N VAL A 49 10.56 25.30 -4.28
CA VAL A 49 10.57 25.62 -5.71
C VAL A 49 9.58 26.76 -5.97
N GLY A 50 9.81 27.52 -7.05
CA GLY A 50 9.04 28.74 -7.31
C GLY A 50 8.56 28.84 -8.74
N SER A 51 7.34 29.32 -8.90
CA SER A 51 6.67 29.40 -10.19
C SER A 51 7.34 30.35 -11.18
N ILE A 52 7.51 29.85 -12.40
CA ILE A 52 8.02 30.63 -13.53
C ILE A 52 7.02 31.71 -14.01
N ALA A 53 5.74 31.62 -13.61
CA ALA A 53 4.75 32.65 -13.92
C ALA A 53 4.93 33.92 -13.06
N ALA A 54 5.58 33.80 -11.90
CA ALA A 54 5.77 34.87 -10.91
C ALA A 54 7.21 35.46 -10.89
N LEU A 55 8.02 35.18 -11.92
CA LEU A 55 9.44 35.57 -11.99
C LEU A 55 9.73 37.04 -11.68
N SER A 56 10.50 37.26 -10.61
CA SER A 56 11.05 38.55 -10.18
C SER A 56 12.57 38.56 -10.33
N LEU A 57 13.11 39.53 -11.05
CA LEU A 57 14.56 39.70 -11.22
C LEU A 57 15.10 40.67 -10.17
N THR A 58 15.99 40.20 -9.28
CA THR A 58 16.73 41.06 -8.36
C THR A 58 18.15 41.34 -8.89
N PRO A 59 18.76 42.48 -8.55
CA PRO A 59 20.13 42.80 -8.97
C PRO A 59 21.23 42.10 -8.15
N SER A 60 20.86 41.31 -7.13
CA SER A 60 21.75 40.45 -6.33
C SER A 60 20.93 39.53 -5.41
N CYS A 61 21.54 38.45 -4.91
CA CYS A 61 20.88 37.53 -3.97
C CYS A 61 20.58 38.15 -2.60
N LEU A 62 21.32 39.20 -2.22
CA LEU A 62 21.12 39.95 -0.96
C LEU A 62 19.74 40.63 -0.83
N ASN A 63 18.90 40.56 -1.87
CA ASN A 63 17.57 41.16 -1.94
C ASN A 63 16.47 40.11 -2.15
N THR A 64 16.55 38.95 -1.49
CA THR A 64 15.52 37.90 -1.50
C THR A 64 14.11 38.49 -1.31
N PRO A 65 13.19 38.32 -2.29
CA PRO A 65 11.79 38.66 -2.12
C PRO A 65 11.18 37.84 -0.97
N THR A 66 10.22 38.41 -0.24
CA THR A 66 9.52 37.65 0.81
C THR A 66 8.67 36.54 0.17
N GLY A 67 8.94 35.27 0.53
CA GLY A 67 8.34 34.10 -0.11
C GLY A 67 8.96 33.78 -1.49
N GLY A 68 10.15 34.29 -1.80
CA GLY A 68 10.83 33.98 -3.05
C GLY A 68 11.90 32.91 -2.89
N THR A 69 11.98 31.99 -3.86
CA THR A 69 13.05 31.00 -4.02
C THR A 69 13.77 31.16 -5.37
N HIS A 70 14.98 30.62 -5.47
CA HIS A 70 15.84 30.69 -6.66
C HIS A 70 15.80 29.40 -7.50
N LEU A 71 15.27 28.31 -6.94
CA LEU A 71 14.85 27.13 -7.70
C LEU A 71 13.54 27.50 -8.38
N VAL A 72 13.48 27.43 -9.71
CA VAL A 72 12.30 27.84 -10.46
C VAL A 72 11.89 26.79 -11.48
N GLY A 73 10.60 26.50 -11.57
CA GLY A 73 10.07 25.46 -12.45
C GLY A 73 8.77 24.81 -11.99
N ASP A 74 8.31 25.10 -10.77
CA ASP A 74 7.02 24.67 -10.22
C ASP A 74 5.87 24.91 -11.23
N CYS A 75 5.04 23.87 -11.40
CA CYS A 75 3.91 23.82 -12.32
C CYS A 75 2.52 23.89 -11.65
N ASP A 76 2.41 23.78 -10.31
CA ASP A 76 1.20 24.08 -9.52
C ASP A 76 1.52 24.73 -8.15
N ASP A 77 1.75 26.06 -8.17
CA ASP A 77 1.83 27.03 -7.04
C ASP A 77 0.85 26.81 -5.83
N GLY A 78 -0.13 25.91 -5.94
CA GLY A 78 -1.12 25.59 -4.92
C GLY A 78 -0.90 24.26 -4.19
N ASN A 79 0.07 23.44 -4.59
CA ASN A 79 0.28 22.09 -4.09
C ASN A 79 1.75 21.67 -4.12
N GLY A 80 2.46 21.84 -3.00
CA GLY A 80 3.88 21.50 -2.82
C GLY A 80 4.22 20.00 -2.78
N LEU A 81 3.44 19.19 -3.51
CA LEU A 81 3.78 17.84 -3.97
C LEU A 81 3.97 17.79 -5.50
N ILE A 82 3.66 18.90 -6.22
CA ILE A 82 3.77 19.02 -7.67
C ILE A 82 4.89 20.02 -7.98
N HIS A 83 6.10 19.53 -8.18
CA HIS A 83 7.27 20.37 -8.46
C HIS A 83 8.38 19.59 -9.17
N PRO A 84 9.31 20.28 -9.89
CA PRO A 84 10.56 19.70 -10.39
C PRO A 84 11.23 18.68 -9.45
N GLY A 85 11.19 17.40 -9.83
CA GLY A 85 11.77 16.30 -9.04
C GLY A 85 10.96 15.87 -7.81
N ALA A 86 9.63 16.05 -7.83
CA ALA A 86 8.72 15.31 -6.96
C ALA A 86 8.65 13.83 -7.36
N ILE A 87 7.92 13.02 -6.58
CA ILE A 87 7.64 11.62 -6.91
C ILE A 87 6.29 11.56 -7.62
N GLU A 88 6.26 10.91 -8.78
CA GLU A 88 5.05 10.70 -9.58
C GLU A 88 4.01 9.81 -8.87
N VAL A 89 2.78 10.33 -8.75
CA VAL A 89 1.63 9.65 -8.13
C VAL A 89 0.52 9.50 -9.18
N CYS A 90 -0.05 8.30 -9.29
CA CYS A 90 -0.94 7.91 -10.40
C CYS A 90 -2.34 8.53 -10.33
N ASN A 91 -2.38 9.84 -10.56
CA ASN A 91 -3.49 10.73 -10.30
C ASN A 91 -3.92 11.47 -11.59
N GLY A 92 -3.14 11.35 -12.67
CA GLY A 92 -3.35 12.02 -13.96
C GLY A 92 -2.81 13.44 -14.03
N VAL A 93 -1.83 13.77 -13.19
CA VAL A 93 -1.07 15.03 -13.14
C VAL A 93 0.42 14.70 -13.39
N ASP A 94 1.12 15.71 -13.89
CA ASP A 94 2.57 15.78 -14.07
C ASP A 94 3.11 16.30 -12.73
N ASP A 95 3.40 15.40 -11.78
CA ASP A 95 3.78 15.78 -10.40
C ASP A 95 5.24 16.26 -10.38
N ASP A 96 6.14 15.66 -11.17
CA ASP A 96 7.56 16.07 -11.25
C ASP A 96 7.84 17.23 -12.23
N CYS A 97 6.83 17.70 -12.97
CA CYS A 97 6.87 18.79 -13.93
C CYS A 97 7.82 18.60 -15.14
N ASP A 98 8.23 17.37 -15.51
CA ASP A 98 9.07 17.12 -16.71
C ASP A 98 8.30 17.30 -18.04
N GLY A 99 6.98 17.13 -18.00
CA GLY A 99 6.09 17.25 -19.15
C GLY A 99 5.56 15.93 -19.74
N THR A 100 5.82 14.79 -19.11
CA THR A 100 4.95 13.60 -19.22
C THR A 100 3.86 13.61 -18.12
N VAL A 101 3.16 12.49 -17.89
CA VAL A 101 2.08 12.32 -16.89
C VAL A 101 2.06 10.84 -16.46
N ASP A 102 2.17 10.56 -15.16
CA ASP A 102 2.13 9.22 -14.55
C ASP A 102 3.30 8.28 -15.03
N GLU A 103 4.51 8.79 -15.30
CA GLU A 103 5.68 8.03 -15.83
C GLU A 103 6.58 7.41 -14.77
N GLY A 104 6.59 7.97 -13.56
CA GLY A 104 7.36 7.48 -12.42
C GLY A 104 6.51 6.64 -11.48
N GLY A 105 7.16 6.10 -10.43
CA GLY A 105 6.46 5.41 -9.34
C GLY A 105 5.55 4.26 -9.79
N VAL A 106 4.43 4.10 -9.08
CA VAL A 106 3.57 2.90 -9.12
C VAL A 106 2.60 2.82 -10.33
N CYS A 107 2.77 3.67 -11.34
CA CYS A 107 1.73 3.84 -12.38
C CYS A 107 1.70 2.72 -13.42
N LEU A 108 2.72 1.84 -13.37
CA LEU A 108 2.81 0.61 -14.16
C LEU A 108 2.76 -0.66 -13.28
N CYS A 109 2.10 -0.62 -12.12
CA CYS A 109 1.92 -1.81 -11.26
C CYS A 109 0.74 -2.69 -11.69
N GLU A 110 0.99 -3.99 -11.88
CA GLU A 110 -0.08 -5.00 -11.92
C GLU A 110 -0.35 -5.56 -10.52
N ARG A 111 -1.63 -5.50 -10.10
CA ARG A 111 -2.09 -6.04 -8.81
C ARG A 111 -2.45 -7.51 -8.92
N PHE A 112 -1.98 -8.33 -7.98
CA PHE A 112 -2.44 -9.70 -7.81
C PHE A 112 -2.52 -10.12 -6.33
N VAL A 113 -3.15 -11.27 -6.05
CA VAL A 113 -3.33 -11.81 -4.70
C VAL A 113 -2.85 -13.25 -4.67
N GLY A 114 -2.12 -13.63 -3.63
CA GLY A 114 -1.65 -15.00 -3.42
C GLY A 114 -0.89 -15.16 -2.11
N VAL A 115 -0.73 -16.41 -1.65
CA VAL A 115 -0.05 -16.85 -0.41
C VAL A 115 -0.42 -16.14 0.90
N GLY A 116 -1.52 -15.39 0.93
CA GLY A 116 -1.93 -14.64 2.11
C GLY A 116 -1.55 -13.16 2.08
N SER A 117 -1.16 -12.64 0.92
CA SER A 117 -0.84 -11.22 0.70
C SER A 117 -1.44 -10.66 -0.59
N THR A 118 -1.54 -9.33 -0.65
CA THR A 118 -1.86 -8.58 -1.86
C THR A 118 -0.59 -7.93 -2.37
N TRP A 119 -0.32 -8.09 -3.66
CA TRP A 119 0.94 -7.76 -4.31
C TRP A 119 0.73 -6.67 -5.36
N LEU A 120 1.75 -5.84 -5.58
CA LEU A 120 1.87 -4.90 -6.68
C LEU A 120 3.21 -5.12 -7.38
N ALA A 121 3.19 -5.65 -8.61
CA ALA A 121 4.39 -5.79 -9.44
C ALA A 121 4.53 -4.57 -10.37
N CYS A 122 5.42 -3.66 -10.00
CA CYS A 122 5.61 -2.33 -10.57
C CYS A 122 6.76 -2.35 -11.57
N THR A 123 6.46 -2.07 -12.85
CA THR A 123 7.42 -2.27 -13.95
C THR A 123 8.26 -1.04 -14.30
N THR A 124 8.20 -0.01 -13.46
CA THR A 124 9.06 1.19 -13.53
C THR A 124 10.41 0.86 -12.86
N GLY A 125 11.53 1.07 -13.55
CA GLY A 125 12.86 0.88 -12.98
C GLY A 125 13.29 2.08 -12.14
N ILE A 126 13.59 1.88 -10.86
CA ILE A 126 13.96 2.92 -9.87
C ILE A 126 14.98 2.39 -8.84
N GLU A 127 15.60 3.28 -8.05
CA GLU A 127 16.52 2.87 -6.98
C GLU A 127 15.77 2.13 -5.85
N TRP A 128 16.43 1.23 -5.12
CA TRP A 128 15.78 0.44 -4.06
C TRP A 128 15.13 1.30 -2.97
N SER A 129 15.74 2.45 -2.63
CA SER A 129 15.16 3.39 -1.66
C SER A 129 13.88 4.05 -2.18
N GLU A 130 13.83 4.35 -3.48
CA GLU A 130 12.66 4.95 -4.12
C GLU A 130 11.53 3.93 -4.22
N ALA A 131 11.86 2.66 -4.48
CA ALA A 131 10.92 1.54 -4.43
C ALA A 131 10.33 1.34 -3.02
N LEU A 132 11.15 1.46 -1.97
CA LEU A 132 10.68 1.41 -0.59
C LEU A 132 9.70 2.54 -0.27
N ASP A 133 10.05 3.78 -0.60
CA ASP A 133 9.19 4.94 -0.34
C ASP A 133 7.90 4.86 -1.16
N ALA A 134 7.96 4.43 -2.42
CA ALA A 134 6.80 4.21 -3.28
C ALA A 134 5.86 3.12 -2.71
N CYS A 135 6.38 1.99 -2.24
CA CYS A 135 5.53 0.98 -1.59
C CYS A 135 4.85 1.55 -0.33
N HIS A 136 5.60 2.26 0.52
CA HIS A 136 5.09 2.85 1.76
C HIS A 136 4.03 3.93 1.55
N GLU A 137 4.18 4.79 0.54
CA GLU A 137 3.20 5.84 0.22
C GLU A 137 1.82 5.25 -0.11
N HIS A 138 1.79 4.09 -0.76
CA HIS A 138 0.55 3.37 -1.07
C HIS A 138 0.07 2.43 0.04
N GLY A 139 0.76 2.39 1.18
CA GLY A 139 0.41 1.58 2.34
C GLY A 139 0.82 0.10 2.24
N TYR A 140 1.82 -0.20 1.41
CA TYR A 140 2.48 -1.50 1.27
C TYR A 140 3.88 -1.42 1.89
N HIS A 141 4.55 -2.56 1.99
CA HIS A 141 6.00 -2.65 2.19
C HIS A 141 6.64 -3.13 0.88
N LEU A 142 7.97 -3.15 0.78
CA LEU A 142 8.59 -3.99 -0.25
C LEU A 142 8.27 -5.45 0.07
N ALA A 143 8.33 -6.29 -0.96
CA ALA A 143 7.90 -7.67 -0.85
C ALA A 143 8.80 -8.48 0.09
N SER A 144 8.16 -9.22 1.01
CA SER A 144 8.79 -10.27 1.79
C SER A 144 8.66 -11.62 1.08
N ILE A 145 9.65 -12.50 1.25
CA ILE A 145 9.60 -13.88 0.74
C ILE A 145 9.94 -14.83 1.88
N PRO A 146 8.98 -15.10 2.80
CA PRO A 146 9.26 -15.87 4.01
C PRO A 146 9.36 -17.38 3.76
N ASP A 147 8.90 -17.89 2.62
CA ASP A 147 8.86 -19.33 2.34
C ASP A 147 8.85 -19.71 0.85
N THR A 148 9.00 -21.02 0.61
CA THR A 148 8.98 -21.64 -0.72
C THR A 148 7.62 -21.51 -1.43
N GLU A 149 6.49 -21.39 -0.72
CA GLU A 149 5.18 -21.23 -1.38
C GLU A 149 5.07 -19.84 -2.02
N THR A 150 5.64 -18.84 -1.35
CA THR A 150 5.77 -17.46 -1.82
C THR A 150 6.73 -17.38 -3.01
N ALA A 151 7.94 -17.94 -2.90
CA ALA A 151 8.89 -17.99 -4.01
C ALA A 151 8.31 -18.71 -5.26
N GLU A 152 7.67 -19.88 -5.08
CA GLU A 152 7.00 -20.60 -6.16
C GLU A 152 5.80 -19.84 -6.75
N LEU A 153 5.16 -18.92 -6.02
CA LEU A 153 4.16 -18.02 -6.57
C LEU A 153 4.80 -16.95 -7.45
N LEU A 154 5.75 -16.20 -6.89
CA LEU A 154 6.36 -15.05 -7.55
C LEU A 154 7.10 -15.47 -8.83
N SER A 155 7.92 -16.53 -8.76
CA SER A 155 8.56 -17.13 -9.94
C SER A 155 7.58 -17.42 -11.09
N ARG A 156 6.38 -17.95 -10.78
CA ARG A 156 5.35 -18.24 -11.80
C ARG A 156 4.64 -16.99 -12.32
N VAL A 157 4.37 -16.01 -11.47
CA VAL A 157 3.68 -14.78 -11.86
C VAL A 157 4.64 -13.90 -12.66
N LEU A 158 5.76 -13.50 -12.05
CA LEU A 158 6.71 -12.53 -12.59
C LEU A 158 7.41 -12.99 -13.89
N SER A 159 7.47 -14.30 -14.15
CA SER A 159 7.98 -14.85 -15.44
C SER A 159 7.26 -14.36 -16.71
N ALA A 160 6.12 -13.67 -16.60
CA ALA A 160 5.46 -13.03 -17.73
C ALA A 160 6.11 -11.71 -18.19
N TRP A 161 6.94 -11.08 -17.35
CA TRP A 161 7.52 -9.76 -17.59
C TRP A 161 8.96 -9.77 -18.11
N ASP A 162 9.76 -10.82 -17.84
CA ASP A 162 11.17 -10.93 -18.27
C ASP A 162 12.02 -9.73 -17.76
N GLN A 163 11.79 -9.36 -16.49
CA GLN A 163 12.42 -8.25 -15.77
C GLN A 163 12.72 -8.67 -14.33
N ASP A 164 13.79 -8.11 -13.78
CA ASP A 164 14.25 -8.33 -12.42
C ASP A 164 13.49 -7.39 -11.46
N PHE A 165 13.24 -7.84 -10.21
CA PHE A 165 12.37 -7.11 -9.27
C PHE A 165 13.00 -6.92 -7.89
N TRP A 166 13.14 -5.68 -7.43
CA TRP A 166 13.46 -5.34 -6.04
C TRP A 166 12.46 -5.95 -5.04
N VAL A 167 13.03 -6.49 -3.97
CA VAL A 167 12.31 -6.99 -2.79
C VAL A 167 12.88 -6.40 -1.50
N GLY A 168 12.20 -6.64 -0.37
CA GLY A 168 12.51 -5.99 0.90
C GLY A 168 13.80 -6.45 1.60
N LEU A 169 14.41 -7.55 1.14
CA LEU A 169 15.61 -8.12 1.74
C LEU A 169 16.81 -7.22 1.47
N ASN A 170 17.54 -6.87 2.52
CA ASN A 170 18.73 -6.02 2.45
C ASN A 170 19.64 -6.23 3.67
N ASP A 171 20.94 -5.96 3.55
CA ASP A 171 21.88 -5.98 4.70
C ASP A 171 22.52 -4.60 5.01
N ARG A 172 21.97 -3.53 4.42
CA ARG A 172 22.35 -2.10 4.55
C ARG A 172 22.62 -1.59 5.97
N GLN A 173 22.12 -2.29 7.00
CA GLN A 173 22.35 -1.96 8.41
C GLN A 173 23.57 -2.66 9.02
N ASP A 174 23.83 -3.92 8.63
CA ASP A 174 24.83 -4.81 9.20
C ASP A 174 25.32 -5.79 8.11
N GLU A 175 26.25 -5.35 7.25
CA GLU A 175 26.98 -6.13 6.21
C GLU A 175 27.12 -7.64 6.52
N GLY A 176 26.62 -8.46 5.61
CA GLY A 176 26.53 -9.92 5.70
C GLY A 176 25.39 -10.45 6.57
N ILE A 177 24.47 -9.59 7.02
CA ILE A 177 23.26 -9.95 7.78
C ILE A 177 22.03 -9.35 7.09
N PHE A 178 21.48 -10.12 6.14
CA PHE A 178 20.26 -9.74 5.43
C PHE A 178 19.03 -9.82 6.36
N GLU A 179 18.26 -8.73 6.39
CA GLU A 179 16.99 -8.59 7.12
C GLU A 179 15.90 -8.07 6.17
N TRP A 180 14.64 -8.46 6.41
CA TRP A 180 13.49 -7.86 5.73
C TRP A 180 13.13 -6.52 6.40
N GLU A 181 12.86 -5.50 5.60
CA GLU A 181 12.59 -4.13 6.04
C GLU A 181 11.22 -3.96 6.72
N ASP A 182 10.24 -4.81 6.37
CA ASP A 182 8.95 -4.94 7.04
C ASP A 182 9.06 -5.60 8.44
N GLY A 183 10.22 -6.18 8.76
CA GLY A 183 10.50 -6.92 9.98
C GLY A 183 10.05 -8.38 9.96
N THR A 184 9.70 -8.93 8.79
CA THR A 184 9.40 -10.36 8.61
C THR A 184 10.60 -11.21 9.02
N SER A 185 10.34 -12.25 9.82
CA SER A 185 11.37 -13.13 10.36
C SER A 185 11.25 -14.52 9.75
N SER A 186 12.24 -14.90 8.93
CA SER A 186 12.34 -16.23 8.33
C SER A 186 13.78 -16.77 8.34
N ASP A 187 13.90 -18.09 8.31
CA ASP A 187 15.15 -18.84 8.05
C ASP A 187 15.20 -19.34 6.58
N PHE A 188 14.34 -18.83 5.69
CA PHE A 188 14.28 -19.20 4.27
C PHE A 188 15.29 -18.40 3.44
N GLU A 189 15.92 -19.07 2.48
CA GLU A 189 16.91 -18.52 1.54
C GLU A 189 16.67 -19.15 0.16
N ASP A 190 16.66 -18.34 -0.91
CA ASP A 190 16.51 -18.81 -2.31
C ASP A 190 17.49 -18.11 -3.28
N TRP A 191 18.73 -17.93 -2.83
CA TRP A 191 19.83 -17.33 -3.60
C TRP A 191 20.14 -18.10 -4.90
N SER A 192 20.55 -17.34 -5.91
CA SER A 192 21.12 -17.83 -7.16
C SER A 192 22.47 -18.55 -6.96
N ASP A 193 22.88 -19.30 -7.98
CA ASP A 193 24.14 -20.07 -7.91
C ASP A 193 25.36 -19.11 -7.83
N ASP A 194 26.09 -19.17 -6.71
CA ASP A 194 27.25 -18.33 -6.31
C ASP A 194 26.92 -16.98 -5.60
N GLU A 195 25.65 -16.69 -5.30
CA GLU A 195 25.18 -15.49 -4.55
C GLU A 195 24.88 -15.79 -3.04
N PRO A 196 24.81 -14.78 -2.13
CA PRO A 196 25.14 -13.38 -2.35
C PRO A 196 26.64 -13.17 -2.50
N SER A 197 27.06 -12.34 -3.46
CA SER A 197 28.47 -12.16 -3.80
C SER A 197 29.09 -10.85 -3.31
N ASN A 198 28.32 -9.84 -2.89
CA ASN A 198 28.78 -8.52 -2.45
C ASN A 198 29.95 -7.97 -3.30
N GLY A 199 29.77 -7.95 -4.62
CA GLY A 199 30.73 -7.46 -5.60
C GLY A 199 32.05 -8.27 -5.68
N LEU A 200 32.13 -9.48 -5.09
CA LEU A 200 33.38 -10.24 -4.91
C LEU A 200 33.95 -10.91 -6.17
N LEU A 201 33.65 -10.38 -7.37
CA LEU A 201 34.49 -10.56 -8.57
C LEU A 201 35.83 -9.80 -8.52
N GLY A 202 36.33 -9.49 -7.32
CA GLY A 202 37.76 -9.29 -7.05
C GLY A 202 38.33 -7.91 -7.38
N TYR A 203 37.46 -6.92 -7.65
CA TYR A 203 37.84 -5.51 -7.90
C TYR A 203 36.97 -4.55 -7.09
N GLY A 204 36.79 -4.85 -5.80
CA GLY A 204 35.82 -4.19 -4.92
C GLY A 204 35.79 -2.65 -5.01
N ILE A 205 34.60 -2.13 -5.33
CA ILE A 205 34.14 -0.74 -5.21
C ILE A 205 32.60 -0.61 -5.16
N LEU A 206 31.85 -1.71 -5.29
CA LEU A 206 30.40 -1.76 -5.13
C LEU A 206 30.11 -2.60 -3.88
N GLU A 207 29.20 -2.09 -3.07
CA GLU A 207 28.66 -2.61 -1.81
C GLU A 207 27.21 -2.95 -2.20
N GLU A 208 26.90 -4.24 -2.31
CA GLU A 208 25.71 -4.77 -2.99
C GLU A 208 24.65 -5.18 -1.97
N ASP A 209 24.13 -4.19 -1.25
CA ASP A 209 23.34 -4.43 -0.02
C ASP A 209 21.84 -4.73 -0.26
N CYS A 210 21.36 -4.67 -1.51
CA CYS A 210 19.94 -4.72 -1.85
C CYS A 210 19.62 -5.92 -2.74
N VAL A 211 18.49 -6.59 -2.51
CA VAL A 211 18.18 -7.86 -3.17
C VAL A 211 17.09 -7.71 -4.23
N GLU A 212 17.37 -8.27 -5.41
CA GLU A 212 16.42 -8.44 -6.52
C GLU A 212 16.02 -9.92 -6.70
N LEU A 213 14.95 -10.13 -7.47
CA LEU A 213 14.58 -11.43 -8.05
C LEU A 213 15.07 -11.50 -9.49
N ASP A 214 16.17 -12.21 -9.74
CA ASP A 214 16.74 -12.42 -11.08
C ASP A 214 15.80 -13.28 -11.95
N ALA A 215 15.16 -12.65 -12.94
CA ALA A 215 14.28 -13.31 -13.90
C ALA A 215 15.04 -14.28 -14.82
N GLY A 216 16.31 -13.99 -15.11
CA GLY A 216 17.24 -14.86 -15.83
C GLY A 216 17.52 -16.18 -15.11
N ASP A 217 17.44 -16.20 -13.78
CA ASP A 217 17.59 -17.41 -12.94
C ASP A 217 16.29 -17.89 -12.27
N GLY A 218 15.15 -17.38 -12.76
CA GLY A 218 13.80 -17.89 -12.45
C GLY A 218 13.11 -17.23 -11.24
N GLY A 219 13.55 -16.04 -10.84
CA GLY A 219 13.08 -15.30 -9.67
C GLY A 219 13.82 -15.71 -8.38
N ARG A 220 15.06 -16.20 -8.50
CA ARG A 220 15.96 -16.46 -7.38
C ARG A 220 16.68 -15.17 -6.97
N TRP A 221 17.18 -15.14 -5.74
CA TRP A 221 17.72 -13.91 -5.16
C TRP A 221 19.13 -13.63 -5.67
N ASN A 222 19.35 -12.38 -6.06
CA ASN A 222 20.65 -11.82 -6.39
C ASN A 222 20.84 -10.52 -5.58
N ASP A 223 22.04 -10.29 -5.07
CA ASP A 223 22.39 -9.04 -4.40
C ASP A 223 22.98 -8.04 -5.41
N GLN A 224 22.62 -6.76 -5.26
CA GLN A 224 22.91 -5.69 -6.21
C GLN A 224 23.22 -4.37 -5.48
N PRO A 225 23.95 -3.43 -6.12
CA PRO A 225 24.09 -2.08 -5.60
C PRO A 225 22.71 -1.41 -5.51
N CYS A 226 22.32 -0.91 -4.35
CA CYS A 226 21.00 -0.31 -4.11
C CYS A 226 20.61 0.88 -5.02
N GLY A 227 21.57 1.46 -5.74
CA GLY A 227 21.38 2.50 -6.75
C GLY A 227 21.38 1.99 -8.19
N ALA A 228 21.11 0.70 -8.40
CA ALA A 228 20.65 0.17 -9.68
C ALA A 228 19.16 0.51 -9.88
N GLU A 229 18.70 0.52 -11.13
CA GLU A 229 17.33 0.88 -11.53
C GLU A 229 16.58 -0.39 -11.96
N ASP A 230 15.79 -0.98 -11.06
CA ASP A 230 15.05 -2.21 -11.31
C ASP A 230 13.55 -2.06 -11.02
N ALA A 231 12.74 -2.92 -11.64
CA ALA A 231 11.32 -3.02 -11.32
C ALA A 231 11.16 -3.43 -9.85
N TYR A 232 9.98 -3.29 -9.25
CA TYR A 232 9.84 -3.53 -7.81
C TYR A 232 8.51 -4.19 -7.44
N LEU A 233 8.54 -4.95 -6.35
CA LEU A 233 7.40 -5.70 -5.87
C LEU A 233 7.01 -5.19 -4.48
N CYS A 234 5.79 -4.66 -4.34
CA CYS A 234 5.23 -4.30 -3.04
C CYS A 234 4.29 -5.39 -2.50
N GLU A 235 4.22 -5.53 -1.17
CA GLU A 235 3.37 -6.47 -0.46
C GLU A 235 2.57 -5.80 0.67
N ILE A 236 1.34 -6.27 0.91
CA ILE A 236 0.61 -6.03 2.16
C ILE A 236 -0.08 -7.33 2.61
N GLU A 237 -0.03 -7.62 3.91
CA GLU A 237 -0.71 -8.78 4.50
C GLU A 237 -2.22 -8.76 4.16
N CYS A 238 -2.73 -9.88 3.65
CA CYS A 238 -4.14 -10.08 3.27
C CYS A 238 -4.99 -10.29 4.53
N VAL A 239 -5.16 -9.24 5.35
CA VAL A 239 -6.02 -9.27 6.54
C VAL A 239 -7.48 -9.37 6.11
N ALA A 240 -7.98 -10.61 5.96
CA ALA A 240 -9.33 -10.88 5.47
C ALA A 240 -10.41 -10.20 6.35
N ARG A 241 -11.23 -9.36 5.71
CA ARG A 241 -12.33 -8.62 6.34
C ARG A 241 -13.66 -9.31 6.00
N ALA A 242 -14.68 -9.07 6.82
CA ALA A 242 -16.02 -9.53 6.52
C ALA A 242 -16.72 -8.55 5.58
N TRP A 243 -17.27 -9.09 4.49
CA TRP A 243 -18.03 -8.36 3.47
C TRP A 243 -19.42 -8.97 3.34
N PHE A 244 -20.44 -8.14 3.36
CA PHE A 244 -21.84 -8.53 3.44
C PHE A 244 -22.52 -8.19 2.11
N PRO A 245 -23.21 -9.13 1.43
CA PRO A 245 -23.92 -8.85 0.18
C PRO A 245 -24.86 -7.67 0.31
N ASP A 246 -24.83 -6.77 -0.68
CA ASP A 246 -25.75 -5.65 -0.84
C ASP A 246 -26.54 -5.91 -2.13
N LEU A 247 -27.78 -6.41 -1.98
CA LEU A 247 -28.57 -6.95 -3.09
C LEU A 247 -29.56 -5.94 -3.70
N ASP A 248 -29.86 -4.84 -3.01
CA ASP A 248 -30.76 -3.79 -3.50
C ASP A 248 -30.11 -2.41 -3.69
N GLY A 249 -28.88 -2.22 -3.17
CA GLY A 249 -27.99 -1.10 -3.48
C GLY A 249 -28.09 0.08 -2.52
N ASP A 250 -28.47 -0.15 -1.26
CA ASP A 250 -28.64 0.91 -0.26
C ASP A 250 -27.34 1.27 0.51
N GLY A 251 -26.31 0.41 0.44
CA GLY A 251 -25.03 0.57 1.12
C GLY A 251 -24.88 -0.22 2.44
N LEU A 252 -25.87 -1.03 2.80
CA LEU A 252 -25.89 -1.99 3.90
C LEU A 252 -25.90 -3.42 3.31
N GLY A 253 -25.64 -4.45 4.12
CA GLY A 253 -25.70 -5.82 3.63
C GLY A 253 -25.94 -6.89 4.70
N ASP A 254 -26.49 -8.04 4.30
CA ASP A 254 -26.93 -9.12 5.19
C ASP A 254 -25.79 -9.67 6.07
N GLY A 255 -25.86 -9.32 7.36
CA GLY A 255 -24.96 -9.82 8.41
C GLY A 255 -24.90 -11.36 8.54
N ASN A 256 -25.89 -12.09 8.01
CA ASN A 256 -25.93 -13.56 8.01
C ASN A 256 -25.22 -14.19 6.79
N ALA A 257 -24.96 -13.42 5.73
CA ALA A 257 -24.33 -13.87 4.49
C ALA A 257 -22.86 -13.40 4.34
N GLY A 258 -22.25 -12.91 5.42
CA GLY A 258 -20.88 -12.39 5.44
C GLY A 258 -19.82 -13.35 4.88
N ILE A 259 -19.03 -12.84 3.92
CA ILE A 259 -17.91 -13.52 3.26
C ILE A 259 -16.61 -12.94 3.81
N LEU A 260 -15.67 -13.78 4.24
CA LEU A 260 -14.31 -13.34 4.54
C LEU A 260 -13.49 -13.22 3.24
N ALA A 261 -13.05 -12.01 2.92
CA ALA A 261 -12.20 -11.71 1.77
C ALA A 261 -11.30 -10.50 2.08
N CYS A 262 -10.11 -10.44 1.47
CA CYS A 262 -9.22 -9.29 1.62
C CYS A 262 -9.64 -8.16 0.65
N GLU A 263 -9.80 -8.51 -0.63
CA GLU A 263 -10.42 -7.63 -1.62
C GLU A 263 -11.92 -7.50 -1.39
N HIS A 264 -12.46 -6.34 -1.75
CA HIS A 264 -13.90 -6.05 -1.78
C HIS A 264 -14.62 -6.89 -2.85
N PRO A 265 -15.44 -7.89 -2.48
CA PRO A 265 -16.19 -8.66 -3.47
C PRO A 265 -17.28 -7.78 -4.10
N ALA A 266 -17.47 -7.88 -5.41
CA ALA A 266 -18.50 -7.12 -6.11
C ALA A 266 -19.91 -7.38 -5.53
N ALA A 267 -20.70 -6.30 -5.40
CA ALA A 267 -22.03 -6.32 -4.75
C ALA A 267 -22.00 -6.78 -3.27
N THR A 268 -21.05 -6.25 -2.51
CA THR A 268 -21.01 -6.36 -1.04
C THR A 268 -20.64 -5.00 -0.42
N VAL A 269 -20.74 -4.89 0.90
CA VAL A 269 -20.31 -3.74 1.70
C VAL A 269 -19.66 -4.22 3.01
N PRO A 270 -18.84 -3.39 3.71
CA PRO A 270 -18.25 -3.78 4.99
C PRO A 270 -19.23 -3.67 6.17
N ASN A 271 -20.46 -3.17 5.94
CA ASN A 271 -21.44 -2.92 6.98
C ASN A 271 -22.53 -4.02 7.05
N ALA A 272 -22.55 -4.78 8.14
CA ALA A 272 -23.44 -5.92 8.37
C ALA A 272 -24.87 -5.55 8.81
N ALA A 273 -25.33 -4.34 8.50
CA ALA A 273 -26.49 -3.74 9.15
C ALA A 273 -27.81 -3.89 8.37
N ASP A 274 -27.81 -4.53 7.20
CA ASP A 274 -29.07 -4.87 6.53
C ASP A 274 -29.71 -6.11 7.18
N CYS A 275 -31.03 -6.12 7.15
CA CYS A 275 -31.90 -7.14 7.65
C CYS A 275 -33.01 -7.55 6.67
N ASP A 276 -33.11 -6.93 5.49
CA ASP A 276 -33.89 -7.41 4.35
C ASP A 276 -33.28 -6.92 3.03
N ASP A 277 -32.26 -7.64 2.54
CA ASP A 277 -31.57 -7.58 1.22
C ASP A 277 -32.47 -7.40 -0.04
N GLY A 278 -33.79 -7.31 0.11
CA GLY A 278 -34.77 -7.03 -0.95
C GLY A 278 -35.56 -5.73 -0.79
N ASP A 279 -35.29 -4.91 0.22
CA ASP A 279 -35.98 -3.64 0.52
C ASP A 279 -35.05 -2.58 1.15
N ALA A 280 -34.35 -1.84 0.27
CA ALA A 280 -33.54 -0.62 0.47
C ALA A 280 -34.19 0.54 1.26
N SER A 281 -35.32 0.32 1.93
CA SER A 281 -35.89 1.19 2.96
C SER A 281 -35.64 0.69 4.39
N LEU A 282 -34.89 -0.41 4.54
CA LEU A 282 -34.63 -1.09 5.81
C LEU A 282 -33.12 -1.20 6.11
N PRO A 283 -32.70 -1.16 7.39
CA PRO A 283 -33.48 -0.82 8.58
C PRO A 283 -33.99 0.62 8.55
N GLY A 284 -35.32 0.75 8.66
CA GLY A 284 -36.03 2.01 8.48
C GLY A 284 -36.20 2.79 9.78
N VAL A 285 -36.46 4.09 9.66
CA VAL A 285 -36.91 4.91 10.80
C VAL A 285 -38.42 4.74 10.95
N PHE A 286 -38.83 4.04 12.00
CA PHE A 286 -40.23 3.84 12.36
C PHE A 286 -40.65 4.81 13.48
N TYR A 287 -41.87 5.35 13.37
CA TYR A 287 -42.47 6.24 14.36
C TYR A 287 -43.55 5.50 15.13
N ILE A 288 -43.31 5.33 16.42
CA ILE A 288 -44.12 4.49 17.28
C ILE A 288 -45.55 5.08 17.49
N ASP A 289 -46.60 4.31 17.84
CA ASP A 289 -47.88 4.81 18.42
C ASP A 289 -48.44 3.72 19.36
N ALA A 290 -48.40 3.94 20.68
CA ALA A 290 -48.51 2.88 21.71
C ALA A 290 -49.89 2.76 22.33
N ASP A 291 -50.41 3.94 22.66
CA ASP A 291 -51.69 4.19 23.28
C ASP A 291 -52.80 4.32 22.22
N GLY A 292 -52.43 4.41 20.94
CA GLY A 292 -53.34 4.39 19.79
C GLY A 292 -54.02 5.73 19.56
N ASP A 293 -53.31 6.81 19.88
CA ASP A 293 -53.81 8.18 19.90
C ASP A 293 -53.62 8.90 18.54
N GLY A 294 -52.71 8.40 17.71
CA GLY A 294 -52.41 8.89 16.36
C GLY A 294 -51.29 9.94 16.28
N ALA A 295 -50.56 10.22 17.36
CA ALA A 295 -49.34 11.01 17.34
C ALA A 295 -48.09 10.12 17.15
N PRO A 296 -47.09 10.55 16.36
CA PRO A 296 -45.83 9.83 16.23
C PRO A 296 -44.97 9.97 17.49
N GLY A 297 -44.64 8.84 18.11
CA GLY A 297 -43.76 8.72 19.28
C GLY A 297 -42.27 8.87 18.96
N THR A 298 -41.40 8.30 19.80
CA THR A 298 -39.95 8.31 19.54
C THR A 298 -39.61 7.63 18.20
N PRO A 299 -38.71 8.21 17.38
CA PRO A 299 -38.19 7.52 16.22
C PRO A 299 -37.22 6.41 16.66
N VAL A 300 -37.37 5.22 16.10
CA VAL A 300 -36.38 4.15 16.25
C VAL A 300 -35.98 3.60 14.90
N VAL A 301 -34.74 3.12 14.80
CA VAL A 301 -34.24 2.36 13.66
C VAL A 301 -34.53 0.88 13.93
N ALA A 302 -35.24 0.21 13.04
CA ALA A 302 -35.67 -1.19 13.22
C ALA A 302 -35.82 -1.92 11.89
N CYS A 303 -35.91 -3.24 11.94
CA CYS A 303 -36.10 -4.11 10.80
C CYS A 303 -37.58 -4.48 10.59
N ALA A 304 -37.94 -4.90 9.37
CA ALA A 304 -39.31 -5.33 9.07
C ALA A 304 -39.71 -6.56 9.89
N GLY A 305 -40.58 -6.35 10.88
CA GLY A 305 -41.10 -7.40 11.76
C GLY A 305 -40.48 -7.45 13.15
N ASP A 306 -39.55 -6.54 13.48
CA ASP A 306 -39.20 -6.28 14.88
C ASP A 306 -40.43 -5.82 15.67
N ALA A 307 -40.47 -6.16 16.96
CA ALA A 307 -41.55 -5.74 17.85
C ALA A 307 -41.33 -4.29 18.32
N VAL A 308 -41.55 -3.33 17.43
CA VAL A 308 -41.21 -1.91 17.60
C VAL A 308 -42.13 -1.23 18.65
N PRO A 309 -41.62 -0.69 19.79
CA PRO A 309 -42.42 -0.10 20.88
C PRO A 309 -42.24 1.43 21.03
N THR A 310 -43.26 2.10 21.57
CA THR A 310 -44.08 2.96 20.69
C THR A 310 -44.31 4.43 21.16
N ASP A 311 -43.80 4.91 22.30
CA ASP A 311 -43.95 6.32 22.72
C ASP A 311 -42.77 6.89 23.56
N CYS A 312 -43.01 7.83 24.50
CA CYS A 312 -42.02 8.51 25.36
C CYS A 312 -42.22 8.30 26.89
N ASP A 313 -43.40 7.83 27.32
CA ASP A 313 -43.74 7.39 28.68
C ASP A 313 -44.83 6.30 28.57
N ASP A 314 -44.38 5.06 28.33
CA ASP A 314 -45.11 3.85 27.93
C ASP A 314 -46.31 3.40 28.83
N ALA A 315 -46.78 4.27 29.73
CA ALA A 315 -47.77 4.01 30.76
C ALA A 315 -48.96 5.00 30.81
N ASP A 316 -48.95 6.14 30.08
CA ASP A 316 -50.02 7.16 30.19
C ASP A 316 -50.59 7.66 28.84
N ALA A 317 -51.69 7.03 28.44
CA ALA A 317 -52.51 7.34 27.26
C ALA A 317 -53.27 8.70 27.29
N THR A 318 -52.76 9.70 28.00
CA THR A 318 -53.39 11.02 28.13
C THR A 318 -52.48 12.21 27.81
N LEU A 319 -51.22 11.96 27.44
CA LEU A 319 -50.21 12.99 27.19
C LEU A 319 -49.97 13.24 25.70
N GLN A 320 -50.74 14.16 25.12
CA GLN A 320 -50.55 14.60 23.73
C GLN A 320 -49.37 15.59 23.58
N GLY A 321 -48.16 15.03 23.52
CA GLY A 321 -46.93 15.70 23.10
C GLY A 321 -45.98 16.09 24.24
N CYS A 322 -44.69 16.12 23.91
CA CYS A 322 -43.60 16.46 24.83
C CYS A 322 -43.52 17.97 25.08
N ASP A 323 -44.30 18.50 26.03
CA ASP A 323 -44.13 19.89 26.46
C ASP A 323 -44.36 20.12 27.96
N GLY A 324 -43.34 20.66 28.65
CA GLY A 324 -43.55 21.36 29.92
C GLY A 324 -42.77 20.97 31.18
N ALA A 325 -41.44 20.79 31.15
CA ALA A 325 -40.65 20.73 32.39
C ALA A 325 -39.22 21.35 32.36
N LEU A 326 -39.02 22.50 31.70
CA LEU A 326 -37.88 23.39 32.02
C LEU A 326 -38.33 24.84 32.21
N SER A 327 -38.71 25.18 33.44
CA SER A 327 -38.83 26.57 33.87
C SER A 327 -37.43 27.15 34.17
N GLY A 328 -36.81 27.77 33.16
CA GLY A 328 -35.87 28.88 33.32
C GLY A 328 -34.64 28.70 34.22
N SER A 329 -33.51 28.36 33.60
CA SER A 329 -32.21 28.99 33.91
C SER A 329 -31.33 28.96 32.65
N GLU A 330 -30.64 30.06 32.37
CA GLU A 330 -29.70 30.17 31.24
C GLU A 330 -28.63 29.07 31.28
N LEU A 331 -28.39 28.40 30.16
CA LEU A 331 -27.04 28.05 29.70
C LEU A 331 -26.98 28.19 28.18
N THR A 332 -25.85 28.67 27.70
CA THR A 332 -25.55 29.00 26.29
C THR A 332 -24.40 28.14 25.79
N TRP A 333 -24.16 28.18 24.47
CA TRP A 333 -23.10 27.49 23.73
C TRP A 333 -23.28 25.96 23.55
N GLY A 334 -22.91 25.40 22.40
CA GLY A 334 -22.35 26.06 21.21
C GLY A 334 -22.15 25.11 20.03
N ASP A 335 -21.61 25.64 18.93
CA ASP A 335 -21.19 24.84 17.79
C ASP A 335 -20.15 23.79 18.21
N GLY A 336 -20.34 22.54 17.78
CA GLY A 336 -19.49 21.43 18.15
C GLY A 336 -19.93 20.15 17.45
N ALA A 337 -19.34 19.90 16.28
CA ALA A 337 -19.32 18.56 15.73
C ALA A 337 -18.59 17.64 16.73
N LEU A 338 -19.13 16.44 16.96
CA LEU A 338 -18.41 15.37 17.64
C LEU A 338 -18.50 14.13 16.75
N GLU A 339 -17.34 13.52 16.56
CA GLU A 339 -17.05 12.42 15.66
C GLU A 339 -17.74 11.11 16.11
N PRO A 340 -17.98 10.15 15.19
CA PRO A 340 -18.40 8.81 15.58
C PRO A 340 -17.31 8.11 16.41
N PRO A 341 -17.66 7.37 17.48
CA PRO A 341 -16.67 6.69 18.31
C PRO A 341 -16.08 5.45 17.62
N GLU A 342 -14.77 5.25 17.78
CA GLU A 342 -14.05 4.05 17.33
C GLU A 342 -14.53 2.75 18.03
N PRO A 343 -14.41 1.59 17.37
CA PRO A 343 -14.77 0.29 17.95
C PRO A 343 -13.69 -0.23 18.93
N PRO A 344 -14.08 -0.80 20.09
CA PRO A 344 -13.12 -1.29 21.08
C PRO A 344 -12.56 -2.68 20.71
N TYR A 345 -11.31 -2.73 20.22
CA TYR A 345 -10.51 -3.96 20.22
C TYR A 345 -10.15 -4.36 21.67
N GLY A 346 -10.45 -5.60 22.07
CA GLY A 346 -10.27 -5.99 23.48
C GLY A 346 -10.53 -7.45 23.88
N PHE A 347 -10.32 -8.44 23.00
CA PHE A 347 -10.46 -9.86 23.37
C PHE A 347 -9.18 -10.45 23.99
N GLY A 348 -8.99 -10.20 25.29
CA GLY A 348 -7.97 -10.88 26.09
C GLY A 348 -8.42 -12.27 26.58
N CYS A 349 -8.16 -13.32 25.81
CA CYS A 349 -8.44 -14.71 26.23
C CYS A 349 -7.29 -15.32 27.06
N SER A 350 -7.43 -15.32 28.39
CA SER A 350 -6.50 -16.01 29.30
C SER A 350 -6.93 -17.46 29.54
N CYS A 351 -6.21 -18.44 28.97
CA CYS A 351 -6.47 -19.86 29.22
C CYS A 351 -5.70 -20.39 30.45
N SER A 352 -6.43 -20.81 31.48
CA SER A 352 -5.90 -21.55 32.64
C SER A 352 -6.69 -22.86 32.83
N GLY A 353 -6.02 -24.01 32.69
CA GLY A 353 -6.52 -25.30 33.20
C GLY A 353 -6.27 -25.46 34.71
N PRO A 354 -6.42 -26.66 35.33
CA PRO A 354 -6.47 -27.99 34.71
C PRO A 354 -7.48 -29.00 35.35
N GLU A 355 -7.33 -30.30 35.01
CA GLU A 355 -7.88 -31.53 35.65
C GLU A 355 -9.34 -31.94 35.37
N THR A 356 -9.75 -33.23 35.34
CA THR A 356 -9.14 -34.55 35.03
C THR A 356 -10.30 -35.54 34.70
N GLY A 357 -10.13 -36.56 33.84
CA GLY A 357 -11.19 -37.59 33.67
C GLY A 357 -11.03 -38.63 32.54
N ARG A 358 -10.84 -39.91 32.89
CA ARG A 358 -10.49 -41.03 31.97
C ARG A 358 -11.68 -41.72 31.24
N SER A 359 -11.38 -42.22 30.03
CA SER A 359 -11.85 -43.48 29.39
C SER A 359 -13.31 -43.65 28.90
N ALA A 360 -13.49 -43.95 27.59
CA ALA A 360 -13.82 -45.32 27.07
C ALA A 360 -14.33 -45.33 25.60
N ALA A 361 -14.01 -46.41 24.89
CA ALA A 361 -14.24 -46.67 23.46
C ALA A 361 -15.70 -46.82 22.98
N LEU A 362 -15.94 -46.72 21.66
CA LEU A 362 -16.39 -47.89 20.85
C LEU A 362 -16.22 -47.73 19.33
N LEU A 363 -16.10 -48.87 18.64
CA LEU A 363 -16.09 -49.05 17.18
C LEU A 363 -17.52 -49.34 16.66
N ALA A 364 -17.89 -48.89 15.46
CA ALA A 364 -19.03 -49.46 14.71
C ALA A 364 -18.89 -49.31 13.19
N LEU A 365 -18.91 -50.44 12.46
CA LEU A 365 -19.02 -50.47 11.00
C LEU A 365 -20.49 -50.34 10.55
N LEU A 366 -20.71 -49.80 9.35
CA LEU A 366 -21.92 -50.07 8.56
C LEU A 366 -21.57 -50.57 7.16
N LEU A 367 -21.91 -51.84 6.90
CA LEU A 367 -21.91 -52.47 5.59
C LEU A 367 -23.34 -52.56 5.07
N LEU A 368 -23.59 -52.05 3.85
CA LEU A 368 -24.67 -52.54 3.00
C LEU A 368 -24.15 -52.69 1.57
N GLY A 369 -24.36 -53.87 0.99
CA GLY A 369 -23.87 -54.19 -0.35
C GLY A 369 -24.99 -54.74 -1.23
N LEU A 370 -24.84 -54.54 -2.55
CA LEU A 370 -25.66 -55.18 -3.57
C LEU A 370 -24.80 -56.01 -4.54
N ARG A 371 -25.39 -57.06 -5.10
CA ARG A 371 -24.70 -58.15 -5.81
C ARG A 371 -24.85 -58.05 -7.34
N ARG A 372 -23.72 -58.15 -8.07
CA ARG A 372 -23.40 -59.05 -9.22
C ARG A 372 -24.45 -59.26 -10.36
N PRO A 373 -24.04 -59.39 -11.66
CA PRO A 373 -23.21 -60.55 -12.06
C PRO A 373 -22.20 -60.44 -13.23
N ARG A 374 -21.38 -61.51 -13.33
CA ARG A 374 -20.36 -61.90 -14.32
C ARG A 374 -20.75 -61.74 -15.80
N GLN A 375 -19.80 -61.42 -16.69
CA GLN A 375 -18.91 -62.32 -17.49
C GLN A 375 -17.69 -61.48 -17.99
N ARG A 376 -16.53 -61.97 -18.48
CA ARG A 376 -15.94 -63.32 -18.73
C ARG A 376 -14.39 -63.28 -18.58
N SER A 377 -13.66 -64.24 -19.16
CA SER A 377 -12.17 -64.32 -19.32
C SER A 377 -11.88 -64.97 -20.72
N PRO A 378 -10.63 -65.22 -21.26
CA PRO A 378 -9.34 -65.44 -20.55
C PRO A 378 -7.98 -65.14 -21.30
N VAL A 379 -6.85 -65.59 -20.67
CA VAL A 379 -5.46 -65.87 -21.18
C VAL A 379 -4.58 -64.69 -21.67
N VAL A 380 -3.23 -64.64 -21.51
CA VAL A 380 -2.18 -65.64 -21.13
C VAL A 380 -1.12 -65.08 -20.13
N ARG A 381 -0.45 -66.01 -19.43
CA ARG A 381 0.73 -65.93 -18.53
C ARG A 381 2.01 -65.35 -19.21
N GLY A 382 3.10 -65.01 -18.50
CA GLY A 382 3.46 -65.26 -17.08
C GLY A 382 4.57 -64.31 -16.58
N ALA A 383 4.79 -64.19 -15.25
CA ALA A 383 5.75 -65.01 -14.47
C ALA A 383 7.19 -64.98 -15.04
N LYS A 384 8.23 -64.56 -14.28
CA LYS A 384 8.56 -64.99 -12.92
C LYS A 384 9.59 -64.04 -12.24
N ALA A 385 9.42 -63.76 -10.94
CA ALA A 385 10.48 -63.33 -10.01
C ALA A 385 11.19 -64.60 -9.41
N PRO A 386 12.03 -64.60 -8.33
CA PRO A 386 12.43 -63.52 -7.39
C PRO A 386 13.90 -63.57 -6.85
N GLY A 387 14.20 -62.69 -5.87
CA GLY A 387 15.30 -62.84 -4.89
C GLY A 387 16.59 -62.08 -5.23
N VAL A 388 17.44 -61.65 -4.29
CA VAL A 388 17.60 -62.03 -2.86
C VAL A 388 18.18 -60.85 -2.06
N CYS A 389 17.82 -60.68 -0.78
CA CYS A 389 18.52 -59.80 0.16
C CYS A 389 19.83 -60.43 0.65
N GLY A 390 20.93 -59.66 0.70
CA GLY A 390 22.23 -60.11 1.21
C GLY A 390 22.92 -59.01 2.03
N ASP A 391 23.38 -59.39 3.22
CA ASP A 391 23.88 -58.51 4.29
C ASP A 391 25.42 -58.48 4.36
N GLN A 392 25.97 -57.53 5.12
CA GLN A 392 27.35 -57.46 5.66
C GLN A 392 28.56 -57.39 4.70
N GLY A 393 29.11 -56.18 4.57
CA GLY A 393 30.33 -55.79 5.27
C GLY A 393 31.69 -56.33 4.81
N ARG A 394 32.57 -55.42 4.37
CA ARG A 394 34.00 -55.41 4.69
C ARG A 394 34.62 -54.03 4.52
#